data_AF-A0A1E3W1X9-F1
#
_entry.id   AF-A0A1E3W1X9-F1
#
_cell.length_a   1.000
_cell.length_b   1.000
_cell.length_c   1.000
_cell.angle_alpha   90.00
_cell.angle_beta   90.00
_cell.angle_gamma   90.00
#
_symmetry.space_group_name_H-M   'P 1'
#
loop_
_entity.id
_entity.type
_entity.pdbx_description
1 polymer ?
#
loop_
_entity_poly.entity_id
_entity_poly.type
_entity_poly.pdbx_seq_one_letter_code
_entity_poly.pdbx_strand_id
1 'polypeptide(L)'
;MRKLAKLALRREPAIIRTLFFLGPLVALLVPKTTVAVLIALFIVCAILALARGVDPRALLRIDVPLALFGVTAAYLFLNATWSLDPERAFTTAAWFVLIVLMAHGAARALAHWPKRSLCMAATAFLAGIGVGTAFILFEAATGRIATLALYHLLPVTQPDSLKGFSVRDGEIMRIAPSELNAMVAVMLMALWPALLCMVARLGCRKGYLFAGGLLAAAAATIFLSNHDSSKVGLVASLVVFACAIYWPNVTRYALWLVWCLAFAFVVPLAAAAYKADLHQSDRLPPSAQARVTLWAYTAEQIPKAPFLGIGASSTRKIDQSLDNRKMQWKKRLRTEGFGWRARGRPCA
;
A
#
# COMPACT_ATOMS: atom_id res chain seq x y z
N MET A 1 -16.86 17.21 29.73
CA MET A 1 -16.73 17.31 28.25
C MET A 1 -16.61 18.73 27.70
N ARG A 2 -17.48 19.70 28.06
CA ARG A 2 -17.43 21.09 27.48
C ARG A 2 -16.08 21.83 27.63
N LYS A 3 -15.35 21.66 28.75
CA LYS A 3 -14.02 22.30 28.95
C LYS A 3 -12.94 21.71 28.01
N LEU A 4 -12.91 20.39 27.82
CA LEU A 4 -11.99 19.70 26.91
C LEU A 4 -12.26 20.08 25.44
N ALA A 5 -13.53 20.17 25.05
CA ALA A 5 -13.91 20.62 23.70
C ALA A 5 -13.41 22.05 23.42
N LYS A 6 -13.54 22.98 24.37
CA LYS A 6 -13.00 24.34 24.24
C LYS A 6 -11.47 24.36 24.11
N LEU A 7 -10.77 23.51 24.87
CA LEU A 7 -9.31 23.43 24.81
C LEU A 7 -8.83 22.84 23.47
N ALA A 8 -9.51 21.80 22.97
CA ALA A 8 -9.24 21.20 21.67
C ALA A 8 -9.44 22.22 20.53
N LEU A 9 -10.52 23.00 20.56
CA LEU A 9 -10.79 24.04 19.57
C LEU A 9 -9.76 25.19 19.63
N ARG A 10 -9.25 25.55 20.81
CA ARG A 10 -8.17 26.55 20.94
C ARG A 10 -6.85 26.08 20.31
N ARG A 11 -6.52 24.79 20.42
CA ARG A 11 -5.30 24.19 19.85
C ARG A 11 -5.49 23.60 18.46
N GLU A 12 -6.70 23.68 17.91
CA GLU A 12 -7.08 23.14 16.61
C GLU A 12 -6.05 23.42 15.49
N PRO A 13 -5.63 24.67 15.23
CA PRO A 13 -4.71 24.93 14.12
C PRO A 13 -3.35 24.25 14.29
N ALA A 14 -2.84 24.15 15.52
CA ALA A 14 -1.58 23.46 15.79
C ALA A 14 -1.74 21.94 15.60
N ILE A 15 -2.82 21.37 16.15
CA ILE A 15 -3.12 19.93 16.01
C ILE A 15 -3.26 19.56 14.53
N ILE A 16 -4.04 20.32 13.76
CA ILE A 16 -4.24 20.07 12.33
C ILE A 16 -2.91 20.14 11.57
N ARG A 17 -2.13 21.21 11.78
CA ARG A 17 -0.85 21.37 11.05
C ARG A 17 0.12 20.25 11.38
N THR A 18 0.31 19.94 12.66
CA THR A 18 1.26 18.92 13.08
C THR A 18 0.84 17.54 12.59
N LEU A 19 -0.42 17.16 12.77
CA LEU A 19 -0.88 15.81 12.43
C LEU A 19 -1.00 15.58 10.92
N PHE A 20 -1.51 16.55 10.16
CA PHE A 20 -1.59 16.42 8.70
C PHE A 20 -0.25 16.60 8.01
N PHE A 21 0.77 17.16 8.69
CA PHE A 21 2.15 17.15 8.21
C PHE A 21 2.86 15.83 8.56
N LEU A 22 2.90 15.48 9.85
CA LEU A 22 3.61 14.29 10.32
C LEU A 22 2.96 12.99 9.87
N GLY A 23 1.63 12.93 9.75
CA GLY A 23 0.91 11.73 9.32
C GLY A 23 1.40 11.20 7.98
N PRO A 24 1.21 11.92 6.85
CA PRO A 24 1.70 11.47 5.55
C PRO A 24 3.22 11.30 5.52
N LEU A 25 3.99 12.16 6.21
CA LEU A 25 5.44 12.04 6.27
C LEU A 25 5.87 10.71 6.92
N VAL A 26 5.36 10.40 8.11
CA VAL A 26 5.67 9.16 8.83
C VAL A 26 5.14 7.94 8.09
N ALA A 27 3.96 8.01 7.47
CA ALA A 27 3.45 6.90 6.64
C ALA A 27 4.34 6.62 5.41
N LEU A 28 4.93 7.64 4.82
CA LEU A 28 5.88 7.50 3.71
C LEU A 28 7.23 6.92 4.18
N LEU A 29 7.76 7.44 5.28
CA LEU A 29 9.08 7.05 5.80
C LEU A 29 9.05 5.69 6.51
N VAL A 30 7.93 5.32 7.12
CA VAL A 30 7.77 4.08 7.86
C VAL A 30 6.42 3.45 7.49
N PRO A 31 6.29 2.80 6.31
CA PRO A 31 5.02 2.24 5.83
C PRO A 31 4.31 1.31 6.81
N LYS A 32 5.06 0.61 7.67
CA LYS A 32 4.54 -0.27 8.72
C LYS A 32 3.67 0.49 9.74
N THR A 33 3.90 1.78 9.93
CA THR A 33 3.12 2.64 10.85
C THR A 33 1.87 3.25 10.22
N THR A 34 1.63 3.05 8.92
CA THR A 34 0.52 3.68 8.19
C THR A 34 -0.82 3.47 8.89
N VAL A 35 -1.08 2.26 9.39
CA VAL A 35 -2.33 1.94 10.09
C VAL A 35 -2.48 2.73 11.39
N ALA A 36 -1.42 2.81 12.19
CA ALA A 36 -1.42 3.60 13.43
C ALA A 36 -1.63 5.10 13.14
N VAL A 37 -0.98 5.60 12.10
CA VAL A 37 -1.17 6.98 11.62
C VAL A 37 -2.61 7.23 11.18
N LEU A 38 -3.23 6.30 10.44
CA LEU A 38 -4.62 6.41 10.00
C LEU A 38 -5.59 6.40 11.20
N ILE A 39 -5.35 5.56 12.21
CA ILE A 39 -6.12 5.56 13.46
C ILE A 39 -6.01 6.92 14.16
N ALA A 40 -4.79 7.45 14.31
CA ALA A 40 -4.56 8.74 14.95
C ALA A 40 -5.25 9.89 14.18
N LEU A 41 -5.15 9.90 12.85
CA LEU A 41 -5.81 10.86 11.98
C LEU A 41 -7.34 10.78 12.13
N PHE A 42 -7.91 9.57 12.11
CA PHE A 42 -9.35 9.35 12.30
C PHE A 42 -9.82 9.86 13.66
N ILE A 43 -9.14 9.47 14.75
CA ILE A 43 -9.50 9.89 16.12
C ILE A 43 -9.50 11.41 16.23
N VAL A 44 -8.48 12.09 15.70
CA VAL A 44 -8.43 13.56 15.74
C VAL A 44 -9.52 14.18 14.88
N CYS A 45 -9.79 13.64 13.69
CA CYS A 45 -10.90 14.11 12.85
C CYS A 45 -12.24 13.99 13.57
N ALA A 46 -12.50 12.83 14.19
CA ALA A 46 -13.72 12.55 14.94
C ALA A 46 -13.84 13.46 16.18
N ILE A 47 -12.79 13.58 17.00
CA ILE A 47 -12.78 14.46 18.18
C ILE A 47 -13.07 15.91 17.80
N LEU A 48 -12.44 16.42 16.75
CA LEU A 48 -12.67 17.79 16.28
C LEU A 48 -14.08 17.98 15.71
N ALA A 49 -14.67 16.97 15.05
CA ALA A 49 -16.05 17.02 14.60
C ALA A 49 -17.03 17.03 15.78
N LEU A 50 -16.85 16.11 16.75
CA LEU A 50 -17.67 16.04 17.96
C LEU A 50 -17.55 17.31 18.82
N ALA A 51 -16.35 17.89 18.93
CA ALA A 51 -16.12 19.14 19.64
C ALA A 51 -16.87 20.34 19.02
N ARG A 52 -17.19 20.26 17.72
CA ARG A 52 -18.03 21.23 17.00
C ARG A 52 -19.53 20.92 17.05
N GLY A 53 -19.93 19.88 17.79
CA GLY A 53 -21.35 19.54 18.00
C GLY A 53 -21.94 18.61 16.95
N VAL A 54 -21.11 17.96 16.12
CA VAL A 54 -21.60 16.91 15.21
C VAL A 54 -22.10 15.73 16.05
N ASP A 55 -23.27 15.19 15.72
CA ASP A 55 -23.80 13.99 16.37
C ASP A 55 -22.88 12.78 16.06
N PRO A 56 -22.42 12.00 17.06
CA PRO A 56 -21.65 10.78 16.82
C PRO A 56 -22.34 9.81 15.86
N ARG A 57 -23.68 9.74 15.85
CA ARG A 57 -24.43 8.87 14.93
C ARG A 57 -24.32 9.34 13.47
N ALA A 58 -24.12 10.65 13.25
CA ALA A 58 -23.94 11.19 11.92
C ALA A 58 -22.59 10.80 11.29
N LEU A 59 -21.58 10.48 12.10
CA LEU A 59 -20.27 10.03 11.63
C LEU A 59 -20.31 8.63 11.02
N LEU A 60 -21.20 7.77 11.51
CA LEU A 60 -21.35 6.37 11.11
C LEU A 60 -22.73 6.07 10.51
N ARG A 61 -23.41 7.10 9.97
CA ARG A 61 -24.68 6.91 9.29
C ARG A 61 -24.46 5.99 8.09
N ILE A 62 -25.23 4.90 8.05
CA ILE A 62 -25.19 3.91 6.98
C ILE A 62 -25.76 4.55 5.72
N ASP A 63 -24.92 4.65 4.70
CA ASP A 63 -25.30 5.00 3.34
C ASP A 63 -24.94 3.85 2.39
N VAL A 64 -25.27 4.02 1.10
CA VAL A 64 -25.07 2.98 0.09
C VAL A 64 -23.61 2.48 0.03
N PRO A 65 -22.58 3.35 0.01
CA PRO A 65 -21.19 2.89 0.07
C PRO A 65 -20.88 2.05 1.31
N LEU A 66 -21.27 2.52 2.51
CA LEU A 66 -21.00 1.78 3.73
C LEU A 66 -21.73 0.43 3.76
N ALA A 67 -22.96 0.36 3.24
CA ALA A 67 -23.71 -0.87 3.12
C ALA A 67 -23.02 -1.88 2.17
N LEU A 68 -22.54 -1.43 1.02
CA LEU A 68 -21.79 -2.28 0.07
C LEU A 68 -20.48 -2.82 0.68
N PHE A 69 -19.76 -1.98 1.41
CA PHE A 69 -18.59 -2.45 2.16
C PHE A 69 -18.97 -3.39 3.30
N GLY A 70 -20.13 -3.19 3.94
CA GLY A 70 -20.69 -4.10 4.93
C GLY A 70 -20.97 -5.50 4.36
N VAL A 71 -21.57 -5.57 3.17
CA VAL A 71 -21.78 -6.84 2.44
C VAL A 71 -20.44 -7.50 2.10
N THR A 72 -19.48 -6.70 1.61
CA THR A 72 -18.13 -7.19 1.30
C THR A 72 -17.45 -7.74 2.56
N ALA A 73 -17.55 -7.03 3.69
CA ALA A 73 -17.01 -7.47 4.96
C ALA A 73 -17.66 -8.77 5.43
N ALA A 74 -19.00 -8.86 5.39
CA ALA A 74 -19.72 -10.07 5.76
C ALA A 74 -19.26 -11.27 4.93
N TYR A 75 -19.06 -11.08 3.62
CA TYR A 75 -18.48 -12.09 2.75
C TYR A 75 -17.05 -12.46 3.14
N LEU A 76 -16.17 -11.50 3.48
CA LEU A 76 -14.81 -11.78 3.95
C LEU A 76 -14.78 -12.58 5.27
N PHE A 77 -15.67 -12.26 6.20
CA PHE A 77 -15.83 -13.02 7.45
C PHE A 77 -16.34 -14.44 7.20
N LEU A 78 -17.32 -14.59 6.31
CA LEU A 78 -17.81 -15.89 5.90
C LEU A 78 -16.69 -16.70 5.22
N ASN A 79 -15.96 -16.09 4.29
CA ASN A 79 -14.82 -16.68 3.59
C ASN A 79 -13.66 -17.08 4.53
N ALA A 80 -13.52 -16.42 5.67
CA ALA A 80 -12.53 -16.79 6.69
C ALA A 80 -12.86 -18.14 7.38
N THR A 81 -14.13 -18.55 7.43
CA THR A 81 -14.55 -19.78 8.11
C THR A 81 -14.04 -21.06 7.46
N TRP A 82 -13.81 -21.05 6.14
CA TRP A 82 -13.19 -22.17 5.41
C TRP A 82 -11.77 -21.87 4.92
N SER A 83 -11.12 -20.85 5.49
CA SER A 83 -9.71 -20.57 5.22
C SER A 83 -8.81 -21.63 5.84
N LEU A 84 -7.68 -21.94 5.19
CA LEU A 84 -6.61 -22.74 5.78
C LEU A 84 -5.94 -22.02 6.96
N ASP A 85 -6.10 -20.69 7.04
CA ASP A 85 -5.60 -19.86 8.13
C ASP A 85 -6.69 -18.93 8.69
N PRO A 86 -7.69 -19.48 9.42
CA PRO A 86 -8.85 -18.71 9.87
C PRO A 86 -8.47 -17.50 10.72
N GLU A 87 -7.55 -17.65 11.68
CA GLU A 87 -7.13 -16.57 12.57
C GLU A 87 -6.63 -15.34 11.78
N ARG A 88 -5.75 -15.58 10.80
CA ARG A 88 -5.22 -14.52 9.95
C ARG A 88 -6.27 -13.98 8.99
N ALA A 89 -7.15 -14.83 8.46
CA ALA A 89 -8.26 -14.42 7.61
C ALA A 89 -9.23 -13.48 8.36
N PHE A 90 -9.66 -13.86 9.56
CA PHE A 90 -10.48 -13.04 10.46
C PHE A 90 -9.78 -11.73 10.81
N THR A 91 -8.50 -11.77 11.16
CA THR A 91 -7.71 -10.57 11.46
C THR A 91 -7.68 -9.62 10.26
N THR A 92 -7.53 -10.15 9.04
CA THR A 92 -7.52 -9.34 7.80
C THR A 92 -8.90 -8.75 7.52
N ALA A 93 -9.98 -9.51 7.71
CA ALA A 93 -11.35 -9.02 7.57
C ALA A 93 -11.68 -7.93 8.59
N ALA A 94 -11.23 -8.08 9.84
CA ALA A 94 -11.37 -7.08 10.89
C ALA A 94 -10.61 -5.78 10.53
N TRP A 95 -9.36 -5.89 10.02
CA TRP A 95 -8.61 -4.74 9.53
C TRP A 95 -9.31 -4.03 8.38
N PHE A 96 -9.91 -4.78 7.45
CA PHE A 96 -10.70 -4.20 6.36
C PHE A 96 -11.87 -3.38 6.89
N VAL A 97 -12.68 -3.93 7.80
CA VAL A 97 -13.80 -3.21 8.44
C VAL A 97 -13.31 -1.96 9.15
N LEU A 98 -12.23 -2.07 9.93
CA LEU A 98 -11.68 -0.93 10.66
C LEU A 98 -11.25 0.19 9.69
N ILE A 99 -10.52 -0.13 8.62
CA ILE A 99 -10.07 0.84 7.62
C ILE A 99 -11.27 1.50 6.93
N VAL A 100 -12.29 0.74 6.54
CA VAL A 100 -13.52 1.28 5.93
C VAL A 100 -14.23 2.24 6.88
N LEU A 101 -14.44 1.85 8.14
CA LEU A 101 -15.11 2.68 9.13
C LEU A 101 -14.32 3.97 9.41
N MET A 102 -13.00 3.88 9.54
CA MET A 102 -12.13 5.03 9.74
C MET A 102 -12.15 5.98 8.54
N ALA A 103 -12.04 5.46 7.32
CA ALA A 103 -12.07 6.27 6.10
C ALA A 103 -13.43 6.97 5.93
N HIS A 104 -14.52 6.22 6.12
CA HIS A 104 -15.88 6.75 6.04
C HIS A 104 -16.16 7.81 7.09
N GLY A 105 -15.85 7.50 8.36
CA GLY A 105 -16.04 8.42 9.46
C GLY A 105 -15.14 9.66 9.37
N ALA A 106 -13.89 9.51 8.90
CA ALA A 106 -13.01 10.65 8.64
C ALA A 106 -13.55 11.54 7.51
N ALA A 107 -14.03 10.97 6.41
CA ALA A 107 -14.63 11.73 5.31
C ALA A 107 -15.86 12.53 5.79
N ARG A 108 -16.76 11.91 6.55
CA ARG A 108 -17.91 12.56 7.16
C ARG A 108 -17.49 13.64 8.18
N ALA A 109 -16.49 13.37 9.01
CA ALA A 109 -15.96 14.35 9.96
C ALA A 109 -15.38 15.58 9.24
N LEU A 110 -14.57 15.37 8.20
CA LEU A 110 -13.96 16.43 7.39
C LEU A 110 -15.00 17.27 6.64
N ALA A 111 -16.12 16.67 6.20
CA ALA A 111 -17.20 17.41 5.54
C ALA A 111 -17.83 18.51 6.41
N HIS A 112 -17.72 18.39 7.74
CA HIS A 112 -18.22 19.40 8.69
C HIS A 112 -17.13 20.41 9.12
N TRP A 113 -15.92 20.31 8.58
CA TRP A 113 -14.85 21.24 8.94
C TRP A 113 -15.01 22.58 8.23
N PRO A 114 -14.71 23.70 8.91
CA PRO A 114 -14.71 25.00 8.27
C PRO A 114 -13.62 25.05 7.18
N LYS A 115 -13.88 25.80 6.11
CA LYS A 115 -12.98 25.96 4.97
C LYS A 115 -11.54 26.28 5.39
N ARG A 116 -11.35 27.14 6.40
CA ARG A 116 -10.02 27.50 6.94
C ARG A 116 -9.25 26.29 7.44
N SER A 117 -9.90 25.38 8.16
CA SER A 117 -9.28 24.18 8.73
C SER A 117 -8.94 23.15 7.67
N LEU A 118 -9.82 22.98 6.68
CA LEU A 118 -9.52 22.18 5.48
C LEU A 118 -8.33 22.74 4.71
N CYS A 119 -8.24 24.07 4.54
CA CYS A 119 -7.10 24.71 3.89
C CYS A 119 -5.79 24.49 4.64
N MET A 120 -5.80 24.53 5.98
CA MET A 120 -4.62 24.25 6.81
C MET A 120 -4.21 22.78 6.73
N ALA A 121 -5.17 21.85 6.82
CA ALA A 121 -4.94 20.42 6.68
C ALA A 121 -4.35 20.08 5.32
N ALA A 122 -4.91 20.64 4.25
CA ALA A 122 -4.41 20.50 2.89
C ALA A 122 -2.97 21.00 2.74
N THR A 123 -2.65 22.19 3.25
CA THR A 123 -1.28 22.74 3.17
C THR A 123 -0.29 21.89 3.96
N ALA A 124 -0.65 21.43 5.16
CA ALA A 124 0.19 20.54 5.96
C ALA A 124 0.40 19.17 5.29
N PHE A 125 -0.66 18.60 4.72
CA PHE A 125 -0.62 17.36 3.94
C PHE A 125 0.32 17.46 2.74
N LEU A 126 0.18 18.52 1.94
CA LEU A 126 1.05 18.75 0.78
C LEU A 126 2.51 18.94 1.20
N ALA A 127 2.77 19.65 2.30
CA ALA A 127 4.12 19.82 2.82
C ALA A 127 4.72 18.47 3.30
N GLY A 128 3.94 17.65 4.01
CA GLY A 128 4.38 16.33 4.47
C GLY A 128 4.66 15.36 3.31
N ILE A 129 3.78 15.32 2.30
CA ILE A 129 3.99 14.54 1.07
C ILE A 129 5.21 15.05 0.29
N GLY A 130 5.37 16.37 0.17
CA GLY A 130 6.51 16.97 -0.54
C GLY A 130 7.85 16.62 0.12
N VAL A 131 7.95 16.77 1.44
CA VAL A 131 9.15 16.41 2.22
C VAL A 131 9.41 14.91 2.15
N GLY A 132 8.38 14.08 2.33
CA GLY A 132 8.52 12.62 2.23
C GLY A 132 8.95 12.16 0.83
N THR A 133 8.39 12.74 -0.22
CA THR A 133 8.78 12.45 -1.62
C THR A 133 10.23 12.85 -1.88
N ALA A 134 10.64 14.03 -1.41
CA ALA A 134 12.03 14.48 -1.53
C ALA A 134 13.01 13.56 -0.79
N PHE A 135 12.64 13.08 0.39
CA PHE A 135 13.43 12.10 1.14
C PHE A 135 13.54 10.76 0.40
N ILE A 136 12.42 10.21 -0.09
CA ILE A 136 12.45 8.93 -0.83
C ILE A 136 13.25 9.09 -2.13
N LEU A 137 13.15 10.23 -2.82
CA LEU A 137 13.97 10.53 -3.99
C LEU A 137 15.46 10.55 -3.65
N PHE A 138 15.83 11.22 -2.55
CA PHE A 138 17.21 11.25 -2.06
C PHE A 138 17.73 9.85 -1.73
N GLU A 139 16.95 9.05 -1.01
CA GLU A 139 17.28 7.65 -0.69
C GLU A 139 17.43 6.79 -1.95
N ALA A 140 16.54 6.96 -2.94
CA ALA A 140 16.62 6.26 -4.21
C ALA A 140 17.85 6.65 -5.02
N ALA A 141 18.21 7.94 -5.04
CA ALA A 141 19.36 8.46 -5.79
C ALA A 141 20.71 8.11 -5.14
N THR A 142 20.77 8.09 -3.81
CA THR A 142 22.02 7.85 -3.06
C THR A 142 22.28 6.37 -2.77
N GLY A 143 21.37 5.46 -3.11
CA GLY A 143 21.51 4.06 -2.73
C GLY A 143 21.34 3.83 -1.23
N ARG A 144 20.53 4.68 -0.56
CA ARG A 144 20.09 4.58 0.85
C ARG A 144 21.07 5.01 1.92
N ILE A 145 21.84 6.05 1.65
CA ILE A 145 22.86 6.54 2.58
C ILE A 145 22.24 7.02 3.90
N ALA A 146 21.11 7.72 3.89
CA ALA A 146 20.52 8.23 5.14
C ALA A 146 19.92 7.09 5.98
N THR A 147 19.28 6.10 5.37
CA THR A 147 18.80 4.92 6.13
C THR A 147 19.96 4.12 6.71
N LEU A 148 21.05 3.92 5.95
CA LEU A 148 22.25 3.24 6.44
C LEU A 148 22.91 4.00 7.59
N ALA A 149 23.08 5.33 7.43
CA ALA A 149 23.63 6.18 8.48
C ALA A 149 22.79 6.12 9.75
N LEU A 150 21.45 6.11 9.63
CA LEU A 150 20.56 5.98 10.77
C LEU A 150 20.76 4.65 11.51
N TYR A 151 20.88 3.53 10.79
CA TYR A 151 21.12 2.22 11.38
C TYR A 151 22.50 2.08 12.03
N HIS A 152 23.50 2.81 11.56
CA HIS A 152 24.83 2.85 12.17
C HIS A 152 24.85 3.73 13.42
N LEU A 153 24.16 4.88 13.40
CA LEU A 153 24.10 5.81 14.52
C LEU A 153 23.16 5.33 15.64
N LEU A 154 22.09 4.62 15.29
CA LEU A 154 21.08 4.12 16.24
C LEU A 154 20.83 2.63 16.01
N PRO A 155 21.69 1.74 16.56
CA PRO A 155 21.56 0.29 16.40
C PRO A 155 20.21 -0.26 16.90
N VAL A 156 19.57 0.42 17.87
CA VAL A 156 18.22 0.09 18.37
C VAL A 156 17.14 0.15 17.29
N THR A 157 17.40 0.83 16.17
CA THR A 157 16.47 0.94 15.03
C THR A 157 16.67 -0.14 13.98
N GLN A 158 17.69 -0.99 14.13
CA GLN A 158 17.93 -2.12 13.23
C GLN A 158 16.80 -3.15 13.39
N PRO A 159 16.26 -3.70 12.29
CA PRO A 159 15.23 -4.71 12.37
C PRO A 159 15.79 -6.04 12.88
N ASP A 160 15.08 -6.67 13.83
CA ASP A 160 15.45 -7.97 14.44
C ASP A 160 15.57 -9.12 13.44
N SER A 161 15.00 -8.94 12.24
CA SER A 161 15.04 -9.92 11.16
C SER A 161 15.98 -9.44 10.06
N LEU A 162 17.17 -10.07 9.96
CA LEU A 162 18.14 -9.89 8.87
C LEU A 162 17.64 -10.41 7.50
N LYS A 163 16.37 -10.85 7.38
CA LYS A 163 15.79 -11.25 6.09
C LYS A 163 15.77 -10.03 5.15
N GLY A 164 16.79 -9.97 4.29
CA GLY A 164 16.97 -8.89 3.32
C GLY A 164 18.22 -8.02 3.53
N PHE A 165 19.04 -8.29 4.53
CA PHE A 165 20.29 -7.56 4.73
C PHE A 165 21.48 -8.41 4.31
N SER A 166 22.40 -7.85 3.53
CA SER A 166 23.71 -8.48 3.32
C SER A 166 24.65 -7.93 4.39
N VAL A 167 24.90 -8.72 5.42
CA VAL A 167 25.87 -8.39 6.47
C VAL A 167 27.24 -8.91 6.02
N ARG A 168 28.25 -8.04 6.01
CA ARG A 168 29.66 -8.44 5.80
C ARG A 168 30.45 -7.91 6.98
N ASP A 169 31.18 -8.79 7.66
CA ASP A 169 32.04 -8.44 8.81
C ASP A 169 31.29 -7.74 9.97
N GLY A 170 30.02 -8.10 10.19
CA GLY A 170 29.17 -7.50 11.23
C GLY A 170 28.53 -6.16 10.85
N GLU A 171 28.88 -5.61 9.69
CA GLU A 171 28.31 -4.37 9.17
C GLU A 171 27.24 -4.63 8.10
N ILE A 172 26.17 -3.83 8.16
CA ILE A 172 25.06 -3.92 7.21
C ILE A 172 25.47 -3.22 5.92
N MET A 173 25.97 -4.00 4.94
CA MET A 173 26.48 -3.44 3.68
C MET A 173 25.38 -3.10 2.68
N ARG A 174 24.23 -3.80 2.70
CA ARG A 174 23.07 -3.48 1.84
C ARG A 174 21.75 -3.79 2.52
N ILE A 175 20.79 -2.89 2.34
CA ILE A 175 19.39 -3.01 2.76
C ILE A 175 18.57 -3.61 1.61
N ALA A 176 17.65 -4.53 1.91
CA ALA A 176 16.82 -5.19 0.89
C ALA A 176 16.03 -4.19 0.04
N PRO A 177 16.01 -4.36 -1.30
CA PRO A 177 15.20 -3.57 -2.23
C PRO A 177 13.75 -3.33 -1.76
N SER A 178 13.15 -4.31 -1.06
CA SER A 178 11.75 -4.33 -0.63
C SER A 178 11.31 -3.21 0.31
N GLU A 179 12.17 -2.67 1.18
CA GLU A 179 11.74 -1.59 2.11
C GLU A 179 11.47 -0.28 1.37
N LEU A 180 12.36 0.11 0.43
CA LEU A 180 12.11 1.26 -0.46
C LEU A 180 10.87 1.03 -1.32
N ASN A 181 10.63 -0.19 -1.78
CA ASN A 181 9.45 -0.52 -2.57
C ASN A 181 8.14 -0.22 -1.80
N ALA A 182 8.11 -0.48 -0.50
CA ALA A 182 6.95 -0.14 0.34
C ALA A 182 6.77 1.38 0.45
N MET A 183 7.86 2.15 0.65
CA MET A 183 7.80 3.62 0.69
C MET A 183 7.29 4.20 -0.64
N VAL A 184 7.83 3.70 -1.76
CA VAL A 184 7.43 4.09 -3.11
C VAL A 184 5.97 3.72 -3.40
N ALA A 185 5.49 2.59 -2.89
CA ALA A 185 4.09 2.20 -3.02
C ALA A 185 3.15 3.16 -2.26
N VAL A 186 3.47 3.51 -1.01
CA VAL A 186 2.68 4.48 -0.23
C VAL A 186 2.71 5.86 -0.89
N MET A 187 3.88 6.28 -1.41
CA MET A 187 4.04 7.52 -2.18
C MET A 187 3.13 7.55 -3.41
N LEU A 188 3.12 6.47 -4.19
CA LEU A 188 2.27 6.38 -5.38
C LEU A 188 0.77 6.41 -5.03
N MET A 189 0.36 5.75 -3.93
CA MET A 189 -1.02 5.81 -3.45
C MET A 189 -1.44 7.21 -3.01
N ALA A 190 -0.53 7.98 -2.41
CA ALA A 190 -0.79 9.35 -1.96
C ALA A 190 -0.62 10.42 -3.05
N LEU A 191 0.01 10.08 -4.19
CA LEU A 191 0.38 11.01 -5.25
C LEU A 191 -0.84 11.73 -5.81
N TRP A 192 -1.83 11.01 -6.33
CA TRP A 192 -2.99 11.62 -6.98
C TRP A 192 -3.85 12.49 -6.04
N PRO A 193 -4.17 12.05 -4.81
CA PRO A 193 -4.79 12.93 -3.82
C PRO A 193 -3.98 14.21 -3.56
N ALA A 194 -2.64 14.12 -3.49
CA ALA A 194 -1.77 15.28 -3.32
C ALA A 194 -1.81 16.22 -4.54
N LEU A 195 -1.72 15.68 -5.76
CA LEU A 195 -1.80 16.49 -6.98
C LEU A 195 -3.15 17.23 -7.09
N LEU A 196 -4.26 16.53 -6.84
CA LEU A 196 -5.60 17.13 -6.85
C LEU A 196 -5.74 18.21 -5.76
N CYS A 197 -5.26 17.93 -4.56
CA CYS A 197 -5.26 18.89 -3.45
C CYS A 197 -4.43 20.14 -3.79
N MET A 198 -3.28 19.96 -4.45
CA MET A 198 -2.38 21.03 -4.86
C MET A 198 -3.01 21.94 -5.92
N VAL A 199 -3.60 21.36 -6.96
CA VAL A 199 -4.31 22.10 -8.03
C VAL A 199 -5.52 22.84 -7.45
N ALA A 200 -6.32 22.18 -6.61
CA ALA A 200 -7.48 22.80 -5.98
C ALA A 200 -7.13 23.95 -5.01
N ARG A 201 -5.93 23.93 -4.40
CA ARG A 201 -5.52 24.92 -3.38
C ARG A 201 -4.76 26.12 -3.94
N LEU A 202 -3.86 25.91 -4.89
CA LEU A 202 -2.92 26.93 -5.37
C LEU A 202 -3.43 27.70 -6.60
N GLY A 203 -4.62 27.36 -7.11
CA GLY A 203 -5.20 27.93 -8.32
C GLY A 203 -4.47 27.46 -9.59
N CYS A 204 -4.85 28.00 -10.75
CA CYS A 204 -4.46 27.44 -12.05
C CYS A 204 -2.94 27.37 -12.24
N ARG A 205 -2.26 28.47 -12.54
CA ARG A 205 -0.87 28.40 -13.02
C ARG A 205 0.12 27.85 -11.98
N LYS A 206 0.07 28.35 -10.73
CA LYS A 206 0.97 27.89 -9.66
C LYS A 206 0.67 26.45 -9.25
N GLY A 207 -0.60 26.06 -9.16
CA GLY A 207 -1.00 24.70 -8.81
C GLY A 207 -0.49 23.67 -9.82
N TYR A 208 -0.62 23.94 -11.12
CA TYR A 208 -0.08 23.04 -12.15
C TYR A 208 1.44 22.95 -12.12
N LEU A 209 2.16 24.05 -11.87
CA LEU A 209 3.63 24.03 -11.79
C LEU A 209 4.13 23.16 -10.63
N PHE A 210 3.61 23.36 -9.42
CA PHE A 210 4.00 22.55 -8.27
C PHE A 210 3.54 21.10 -8.41
N ALA A 211 2.36 20.85 -8.99
CA ALA A 211 1.86 19.50 -9.23
C ALA A 211 2.74 18.77 -10.25
N GLY A 212 3.15 19.44 -11.32
CA GLY A 212 4.11 18.92 -12.29
C GLY A 212 5.46 18.59 -11.64
N GLY A 213 5.96 19.47 -10.77
CA GLY A 213 7.19 19.23 -10.00
C GLY A 213 7.08 18.00 -9.09
N LEU A 214 5.98 17.86 -8.34
CA LEU A 214 5.76 16.69 -7.48
C LEU A 214 5.62 15.40 -8.29
N LEU A 215 4.91 15.44 -9.42
CA LEU A 215 4.77 14.30 -10.33
C LEU A 215 6.13 13.89 -10.91
N ALA A 216 6.94 14.85 -11.35
CA ALA A 216 8.27 14.59 -11.88
C ALA A 216 9.20 13.96 -10.83
N ALA A 217 9.18 14.50 -9.60
CA ALA A 217 9.93 13.93 -8.48
C ALA A 217 9.48 12.50 -8.16
N ALA A 218 8.17 12.25 -8.06
CA ALA A 218 7.63 10.91 -7.81
C ALA A 218 7.96 9.93 -8.94
N ALA A 219 7.88 10.37 -10.20
CA ALA A 219 8.27 9.57 -11.36
C ALA A 219 9.75 9.22 -11.31
N ALA A 220 10.63 10.19 -11.08
CA ALA A 220 12.07 9.95 -10.94
C ALA A 220 12.37 8.92 -9.85
N THR A 221 11.75 9.06 -8.67
CA THR A 221 11.86 8.08 -7.58
C THR A 221 11.42 6.68 -8.02
N ILE A 222 10.30 6.56 -8.72
CA ILE A 222 9.77 5.26 -9.19
C ILE A 222 10.71 4.62 -10.22
N PHE A 223 11.25 5.40 -11.16
CA PHE A 223 12.16 4.88 -12.18
C PHE A 223 13.55 4.53 -11.63
N LEU A 224 14.04 5.27 -10.64
CA LEU A 224 15.25 4.92 -9.88
C LEU A 224 15.05 3.68 -9.01
N SER A 225 13.81 3.40 -8.59
CA SER A 225 13.48 2.20 -7.83
C SER A 225 13.35 0.96 -8.73
N ASN A 226 13.76 -0.20 -8.22
CA ASN A 226 13.54 -1.51 -8.85
C ASN A 226 12.12 -2.03 -8.57
N HIS A 227 11.09 -1.18 -8.72
CA HIS A 227 9.70 -1.52 -8.41
C HIS A 227 8.80 -1.47 -9.65
N ASP A 228 8.79 -2.56 -10.42
CA ASP A 228 8.05 -2.65 -11.68
C ASP A 228 6.53 -2.44 -11.51
N SER A 229 5.97 -2.89 -10.38
CA SER A 229 4.54 -2.68 -10.09
C SER A 229 4.20 -1.18 -9.96
N SER A 230 5.09 -0.36 -9.39
CA SER A 230 4.87 1.10 -9.32
C SER A 230 5.07 1.78 -10.67
N LYS A 231 5.99 1.29 -11.52
CA LYS A 231 6.17 1.82 -12.89
C LYS A 231 4.89 1.61 -13.71
N VAL A 232 4.35 0.39 -13.70
CA VAL A 232 3.07 0.07 -14.37
C VAL A 232 1.93 0.88 -13.76
N GLY A 233 1.85 0.95 -12.43
CA GLY A 233 0.82 1.73 -11.73
C GLY A 233 0.84 3.21 -12.10
N LEU A 234 2.03 3.82 -12.18
CA LEU A 234 2.19 5.21 -12.61
C LEU A 234 1.66 5.41 -14.03
N VAL A 235 2.12 4.61 -15.00
CA VAL A 235 1.70 4.72 -16.41
C VAL A 235 0.20 4.51 -16.55
N ALA A 236 -0.35 3.45 -15.94
CA ALA A 236 -1.78 3.17 -15.99
C ALA A 236 -2.60 4.33 -15.39
N SER A 237 -2.15 4.89 -14.26
CA SER A 237 -2.83 6.01 -13.63
C SER A 237 -2.75 7.30 -14.47
N LEU A 238 -1.62 7.56 -15.14
CA LEU A 238 -1.49 8.69 -16.07
C LEU A 238 -2.49 8.58 -17.22
N VAL A 239 -2.64 7.39 -17.81
CA VAL A 239 -3.64 7.14 -18.87
C VAL A 239 -5.05 7.40 -18.34
N VAL A 240 -5.39 6.84 -17.16
CA VAL A 240 -6.70 7.04 -16.54
C VAL A 240 -6.99 8.53 -16.29
N PHE A 241 -6.03 9.27 -15.74
CA PHE A 241 -6.21 10.70 -15.48
C PHE A 241 -6.27 11.53 -16.76
N ALA A 242 -5.49 11.20 -17.79
CA ALA A 242 -5.58 11.84 -19.09
C ALA A 242 -6.97 11.64 -19.72
N CYS A 243 -7.51 10.43 -19.69
CA CYS A 243 -8.88 10.15 -20.13
C CYS A 243 -9.92 10.88 -19.28
N ALA A 244 -9.72 10.94 -17.96
CA ALA A 244 -10.65 11.61 -17.05
C ALA A 244 -10.74 13.12 -17.27
N ILE A 245 -9.68 13.76 -17.79
CA ILE A 245 -9.68 15.19 -18.13
C ILE A 245 -10.69 15.48 -19.24
N TYR A 246 -10.74 14.64 -20.29
CA TYR A 246 -11.63 14.85 -21.43
C TYR A 246 -13.02 14.23 -21.25
N TRP A 247 -13.08 13.05 -20.62
CA TRP A 247 -14.32 12.28 -20.46
C TRP A 247 -14.47 11.73 -19.04
N PRO A 248 -14.74 12.58 -18.02
CA PRO A 248 -14.77 12.16 -16.61
C PRO A 248 -15.85 11.11 -16.33
N ASN A 249 -17.05 11.28 -16.90
CA ASN A 249 -18.15 10.34 -16.70
C ASN A 249 -17.88 8.99 -17.36
N VAL A 250 -17.41 8.99 -18.62
CA VAL A 250 -17.05 7.77 -19.35
C VAL A 250 -15.92 7.03 -18.63
N THR A 251 -14.87 7.76 -18.25
CA THR A 251 -13.74 7.17 -17.51
C THR A 251 -14.19 6.57 -16.19
N ARG A 252 -15.09 7.24 -15.45
CA ARG A 252 -15.67 6.69 -14.22
C ARG A 252 -16.40 5.37 -14.49
N TYR A 253 -17.33 5.33 -15.45
CA TYR A 253 -18.06 4.09 -15.77
C TYR A 253 -17.14 2.98 -16.28
N ALA A 254 -16.17 3.33 -17.11
CA ALA A 254 -15.16 2.40 -17.59
C ALA A 254 -14.34 1.81 -16.43
N LEU A 255 -13.93 2.62 -15.44
CA LEU A 255 -13.24 2.11 -14.25
C LEU A 255 -14.10 1.16 -13.43
N TRP A 256 -15.38 1.46 -13.23
CA TRP A 256 -16.32 0.55 -12.57
C TRP A 256 -16.43 -0.77 -13.33
N LEU A 257 -16.60 -0.71 -14.65
CA LEU A 257 -16.68 -1.88 -15.50
C LEU A 257 -15.39 -2.71 -15.44
N VAL A 258 -14.23 -2.07 -15.64
CA VAL A 258 -12.91 -2.73 -15.56
C VAL A 258 -12.69 -3.38 -14.20
N TRP A 259 -13.10 -2.72 -13.12
CA TRP A 259 -13.02 -3.29 -11.77
C TRP A 259 -13.90 -4.54 -11.64
N CYS A 260 -15.18 -4.46 -12.02
CA CYS A 260 -16.08 -5.63 -11.99
C CYS A 260 -15.58 -6.78 -12.87
N LEU A 261 -15.12 -6.46 -14.09
CA LEU A 261 -14.54 -7.44 -15.02
C LEU A 261 -13.27 -8.06 -14.43
N ALA A 262 -12.40 -7.29 -13.78
CA ALA A 262 -11.21 -7.82 -13.14
C ALA A 262 -11.56 -8.87 -12.09
N PHE A 263 -12.59 -8.66 -11.27
CA PHE A 263 -13.06 -9.66 -10.30
C PHE A 263 -13.70 -10.88 -10.96
N ALA A 264 -14.53 -10.68 -11.99
CA ALA A 264 -15.18 -11.78 -12.69
C ALA A 264 -14.19 -12.66 -13.46
N PHE A 265 -13.16 -12.05 -14.05
CA PHE A 265 -12.23 -12.72 -14.96
C PHE A 265 -10.87 -13.05 -14.33
N VAL A 266 -10.59 -12.70 -13.07
CA VAL A 266 -9.27 -13.00 -12.45
C VAL A 266 -8.93 -14.49 -12.50
N VAL A 267 -9.90 -15.37 -12.23
CA VAL A 267 -9.72 -16.83 -12.22
C VAL A 267 -9.46 -17.37 -13.63
N PRO A 268 -10.32 -17.12 -14.64
CA PRO A 268 -10.07 -17.62 -15.99
C PRO A 268 -8.81 -16.99 -16.61
N LEU A 269 -8.50 -15.72 -16.34
CA LEU A 269 -7.28 -15.09 -16.83
C LEU A 269 -6.03 -15.71 -16.22
N ALA A 270 -6.03 -16.02 -14.92
CA ALA A 270 -4.91 -16.71 -14.28
C ALA A 270 -4.67 -18.11 -14.88
N ALA A 271 -5.74 -18.88 -15.11
CA ALA A 271 -5.66 -20.20 -15.73
C ALA A 271 -5.20 -20.12 -17.20
N ALA A 272 -5.73 -19.17 -17.97
CA ALA A 272 -5.32 -18.94 -19.36
C ALA A 272 -3.86 -18.49 -19.45
N ALA A 273 -3.42 -17.60 -18.54
CA ALA A 273 -2.04 -17.14 -18.51
C ALA A 273 -1.05 -18.28 -18.24
N TYR A 274 -1.41 -19.20 -17.36
CA TYR A 274 -0.59 -20.38 -17.09
C TYR A 274 -0.53 -21.34 -18.28
N LYS A 275 -1.68 -21.62 -18.91
CA LYS A 275 -1.78 -22.47 -20.10
C LYS A 275 -1.03 -21.91 -21.32
N ALA A 276 -0.85 -20.60 -21.40
CA ALA A 276 -0.07 -19.94 -22.43
C ALA A 276 1.43 -19.82 -22.07
N ASP A 277 1.90 -20.57 -21.07
CA ASP A 277 3.30 -20.61 -20.62
C ASP A 277 3.92 -19.24 -20.30
N LEU A 278 3.10 -18.25 -19.94
CA LEU A 278 3.60 -16.92 -19.55
C LEU A 278 4.53 -17.00 -18.33
N HIS A 279 4.39 -18.03 -17.49
CA HIS A 279 5.29 -18.26 -16.37
C HIS A 279 6.73 -18.64 -16.77
N GLN A 280 6.96 -19.06 -18.03
CA GLN A 280 8.28 -19.38 -18.59
C GLN A 280 8.79 -18.30 -19.55
N SER A 281 7.99 -17.25 -19.79
CA SER A 281 8.33 -16.24 -20.78
C SER A 281 9.43 -15.30 -20.29
N ASP A 282 10.56 -15.26 -21.00
CA ASP A 282 11.67 -14.33 -20.72
C ASP A 282 11.29 -12.85 -20.89
N ARG A 283 10.15 -12.58 -21.56
CA ARG A 283 9.63 -11.22 -21.72
C ARG A 283 8.97 -10.68 -20.45
N LEU A 284 8.62 -11.54 -19.51
CA LEU A 284 7.98 -11.16 -18.25
C LEU A 284 9.00 -11.03 -17.12
N PRO A 285 8.87 -10.00 -16.26
CA PRO A 285 9.69 -9.92 -15.06
C PRO A 285 9.52 -11.17 -14.18
N PRO A 286 10.57 -11.64 -13.49
CA PRO A 286 10.50 -12.82 -12.63
C PRO A 286 9.37 -12.77 -11.59
N SER A 287 9.06 -11.56 -11.09
CA SER A 287 7.94 -11.35 -10.16
C SER A 287 6.57 -11.61 -10.80
N ALA A 288 6.39 -11.29 -12.08
CA ALA A 288 5.17 -11.57 -12.83
C ALA A 288 5.03 -13.06 -13.12
N GLN A 289 6.12 -13.72 -13.53
CA GLN A 289 6.15 -15.18 -13.73
C GLN A 289 5.73 -15.95 -12.45
N ALA A 290 6.28 -15.54 -11.30
CA ALA A 290 5.92 -16.11 -10.00
C ALA A 290 4.44 -15.87 -9.66
N ARG A 291 3.91 -14.67 -9.95
CA ARG A 291 2.49 -14.37 -9.77
C ARG A 291 1.59 -15.22 -10.66
N VAL A 292 1.94 -15.44 -11.93
CA VAL A 292 1.18 -16.33 -12.83
C VAL A 292 1.09 -17.73 -12.22
N THR A 293 2.21 -18.29 -11.75
CA THR A 293 2.24 -19.62 -11.10
C THR A 293 1.37 -19.66 -9.84
N LEU A 294 1.51 -18.66 -8.95
CA LEU A 294 0.74 -18.59 -7.70
C LEU A 294 -0.77 -18.46 -7.93
N TRP A 295 -1.17 -17.62 -8.89
CA TRP A 295 -2.57 -17.39 -9.21
C TRP A 295 -3.19 -18.57 -9.97
N ALA A 296 -2.43 -19.26 -10.83
CA ALA A 296 -2.88 -20.48 -11.50
C ALA A 296 -3.15 -21.59 -10.49
N TYR A 297 -2.22 -21.82 -9.56
CA TYR A 297 -2.42 -22.76 -8.47
C TYR A 297 -3.65 -22.40 -7.64
N THR A 298 -3.84 -21.11 -7.33
CA THR A 298 -5.04 -20.64 -6.62
C THR A 298 -6.30 -20.93 -7.43
N ALA A 299 -6.29 -20.68 -8.75
CA ALA A 299 -7.41 -20.92 -9.65
C ALA A 299 -7.83 -22.39 -9.69
N GLU A 300 -6.89 -23.34 -9.66
CA GLU A 300 -7.19 -24.79 -9.61
C GLU A 300 -7.88 -25.23 -8.32
N GLN A 301 -7.67 -24.48 -7.24
CA GLN A 301 -8.22 -24.80 -5.93
C GLN A 301 -9.61 -24.17 -5.72
N ILE A 302 -9.96 -23.11 -6.46
CA ILE A 302 -11.26 -22.43 -6.33
C ILE A 302 -12.47 -23.35 -6.56
N PRO A 303 -12.51 -24.23 -7.59
CA PRO A 303 -13.64 -25.14 -7.80
C PRO A 303 -13.86 -26.14 -6.66
N LYS A 304 -12.85 -26.34 -5.79
CA LYS A 304 -12.92 -27.27 -4.66
C LYS A 304 -13.43 -26.59 -3.38
N ALA A 305 -13.60 -25.27 -3.39
CA ALA A 305 -14.06 -24.51 -2.24
C ALA A 305 -15.61 -24.46 -2.20
N PRO A 306 -16.21 -24.38 -0.99
CA PRO A 306 -17.66 -24.47 -0.82
C PRO A 306 -18.41 -23.27 -1.43
N PHE A 307 -17.82 -22.09 -1.37
CA PHE A 307 -18.38 -20.86 -1.94
C PHE A 307 -17.23 -19.99 -2.43
N LEU A 308 -17.31 -19.50 -3.67
CA LEU A 308 -16.33 -18.67 -4.39
C LEU A 308 -15.06 -18.33 -3.58
N GLY A 309 -13.92 -18.94 -3.93
CA GLY A 309 -12.61 -18.63 -3.34
C GLY A 309 -12.15 -19.60 -2.25
N ILE A 310 -10.84 -19.79 -2.15
CA ILE A 310 -10.19 -20.80 -1.28
C ILE A 310 -10.02 -20.38 0.19
N GLY A 311 -10.70 -19.32 0.61
CA GLY A 311 -10.48 -18.67 1.90
C GLY A 311 -9.31 -17.67 1.89
N ALA A 312 -9.48 -16.54 2.55
CA ALA A 312 -8.46 -15.50 2.64
C ALA A 312 -7.18 -16.02 3.32
N SER A 313 -6.01 -15.58 2.87
CA SER A 313 -4.68 -16.03 3.37
C SER A 313 -4.31 -17.51 3.13
N SER A 314 -5.17 -18.32 2.51
CA SER A 314 -4.89 -19.74 2.24
C SER A 314 -3.65 -19.95 1.36
N THR A 315 -3.43 -19.12 0.33
CA THR A 315 -2.30 -19.26 -0.60
C THR A 315 -0.93 -19.30 0.10
N ARG A 316 -0.76 -18.54 1.20
CA ARG A 316 0.52 -18.50 1.93
C ARG A 316 0.78 -19.78 2.71
N LYS A 317 -0.25 -20.36 3.34
CA LYS A 317 -0.11 -21.65 4.02
C LYS A 317 0.13 -22.78 3.03
N ILE A 318 -0.50 -22.71 1.86
CA ILE A 318 -0.28 -23.72 0.82
C ILE A 318 1.17 -23.66 0.29
N ASP A 319 1.70 -22.47 0.02
CA ASP A 319 3.11 -22.28 -0.34
C ASP A 319 4.06 -22.80 0.76
N GLN A 320 3.68 -22.65 2.02
CA GLN A 320 4.44 -23.15 3.18
C GLN A 320 4.25 -24.64 3.48
N SER A 321 3.38 -25.34 2.76
CA SER A 321 3.13 -26.78 2.98
C SER A 321 4.40 -27.60 2.77
N LEU A 322 4.54 -28.71 3.50
CA LEU A 322 5.72 -29.57 3.45
C LEU A 322 6.00 -30.08 2.03
N ASP A 323 4.95 -30.35 1.24
CA ASP A 323 5.10 -30.83 -0.13
C ASP A 323 5.58 -29.74 -1.09
N ASN A 324 5.11 -28.50 -0.94
CA ASN A 324 5.64 -27.37 -1.70
C ASN A 324 7.06 -27.01 -1.29
N ARG A 325 7.40 -27.10 0.00
CA ARG A 325 8.80 -26.98 0.44
C ARG A 325 9.70 -28.08 -0.13
N LYS A 326 9.23 -29.33 -0.16
CA LYS A 326 9.96 -30.44 -0.80
C LYS A 326 10.12 -30.22 -2.31
N MET A 327 9.11 -29.69 -3.00
CA MET A 327 9.22 -29.33 -4.42
C MET A 327 10.15 -28.14 -4.67
N GLN A 328 10.09 -27.07 -3.86
CA GLN A 328 11.02 -25.94 -3.95
C GLN A 328 12.45 -26.38 -3.64
N TRP A 329 12.64 -27.25 -2.66
CA TRP A 329 13.93 -27.84 -2.33
C TRP A 329 14.45 -28.72 -3.48
N LYS A 330 13.62 -29.61 -4.05
CA LYS A 330 13.97 -30.39 -5.25
C LYS A 330 14.27 -29.52 -6.47
N LYS A 331 13.56 -28.40 -6.67
CA LYS A 331 13.86 -27.43 -7.73
C LYS A 331 15.21 -26.76 -7.49
N ARG A 332 15.48 -26.26 -6.28
CA ARG A 332 16.81 -25.73 -5.91
C ARG A 332 17.92 -26.75 -6.14
N LEU A 333 17.72 -28.01 -5.77
CA LEU A 333 18.69 -29.07 -6.03
C LEU A 333 18.98 -29.29 -7.52
N ARG A 334 17.98 -29.11 -8.39
CA ARG A 334 18.14 -29.26 -9.84
C ARG A 334 18.72 -28.01 -10.51
N THR A 335 18.38 -26.81 -10.05
CA THR A 335 18.82 -25.54 -10.68
C THR A 335 20.13 -25.01 -10.10
N GLU A 336 20.42 -25.25 -8.82
CA GLU A 336 21.65 -24.80 -8.15
C GLU A 336 22.70 -25.91 -8.04
N GLY A 337 22.49 -27.03 -8.77
CA GLY A 337 23.33 -28.23 -8.86
C GLY A 337 24.47 -28.26 -7.86
N PHE A 338 24.24 -28.88 -6.70
CA PHE A 338 25.17 -29.05 -5.58
C PHE A 338 26.62 -28.70 -5.94
N GLY A 339 26.96 -27.41 -5.84
CA GLY A 339 28.31 -26.89 -6.04
C GLY A 339 29.24 -27.26 -4.89
N TRP A 340 29.09 -28.45 -4.30
CA TRP A 340 30.14 -29.08 -3.52
C TRP A 340 31.08 -29.78 -4.49
N ARG A 341 31.81 -29.00 -5.31
CA ARG A 341 33.15 -29.44 -5.67
C ARG A 341 33.96 -29.35 -4.38
N ALA A 342 33.99 -30.46 -3.66
CA ALA A 342 35.12 -30.77 -2.80
C ALA A 342 36.38 -30.56 -3.65
N ARG A 343 37.06 -29.42 -3.48
CA ARG A 343 38.47 -29.33 -3.82
C ARG A 343 39.19 -30.18 -2.78
N GLY A 344 39.21 -31.48 -3.01
CA GLY A 344 40.38 -32.25 -2.68
C GLY A 344 41.54 -31.61 -3.42
N ARG A 345 42.49 -31.06 -2.67
CA ARG A 345 43.87 -31.04 -3.13
C ARG A 345 44.51 -32.30 -2.58
N PRO A 346 44.84 -33.30 -3.41
CA PRO A 346 46.09 -34.01 -3.26
C PRO A 346 47.24 -33.16 -3.85
N CYS A 347 48.46 -33.52 -3.48
CA CYS A 347 49.77 -32.91 -3.82
C CYS A 347 50.22 -31.81 -2.83
N ALA A 348 51.33 -31.94 -2.12
CA ALA A 348 52.41 -32.94 -2.13
C ALA A 348 53.05 -33.00 -0.74
#